data_AF-A0A9N9RJG1-F1
#
_entry.id   AF-A0A9N9RJG1-F1
#
_cell.length_a   1.000
_cell.length_b   1.000
_cell.length_c   1.000
_cell.angle_alpha   90.00
_cell.angle_beta   90.00
_cell.angle_gamma   90.00
#
_symmetry.space_group_name_H-M   'P 1'
#
loop_
_entity.id
_entity.type
_entity.pdbx_description
1 polymer ?
#
loop_
_entity_poly.entity_id
_entity_poly.type
_entity_poly.pdbx_seq_one_letter_code
_entity_poly.pdbx_strand_id
1 'polypeptide(L)'
;MPPVELETVDKLEYVWFPSGVNGVVFRVKAGHDAHLALAPTDSESDPMLEVFIGGWKNTKSVIRKNRTKPDVYEVNTPDILNGDEFRGFWIRWDGNVITVGKEGEGAPFMSYENPDNFPINFVGICTGWGATGSWIIEAPNEPVSGSAVWVPVSGTEIPDNAFKGGEDNGEVQYVGRAHHEGALIPGKAVKSHGVCYVAWGGGEHGKDSYEVLVGNANWVQTSGDSIPPNALPGGESEDGEPLFIGRVAHEGTMTIGKVHPSHGCSYIAYGGQELAFTDYEVLTI
;
A
#
# COMPACT_ATOMS: atom_id res chain seq x y z
N MET A 1 -12.53 3.62 -9.28
CA MET A 1 -13.77 2.82 -9.13
C MET A 1 -14.85 3.68 -8.51
N PRO A 2 -16.16 3.37 -8.67
CA PRO A 2 -17.20 4.07 -7.91
C PRO A 2 -17.03 3.79 -6.41
N PRO A 3 -17.37 4.75 -5.52
CA PRO A 3 -17.31 4.54 -4.08
C PRO A 3 -18.20 3.37 -3.64
N VAL A 4 -17.83 2.74 -2.53
CA VAL A 4 -18.58 1.62 -1.94
C VAL A 4 -19.56 2.20 -0.92
N GLU A 5 -20.86 2.01 -1.17
CA GLU A 5 -21.91 2.38 -0.24
C GLU A 5 -22.24 1.19 0.67
N LEU A 6 -22.22 1.42 1.99
CA LEU A 6 -22.46 0.39 3.02
C LEU A 6 -23.42 0.93 4.07
N GLU A 7 -24.20 0.02 4.67
CA GLU A 7 -25.09 0.32 5.77
C GLU A 7 -24.71 -0.51 7.00
N THR A 8 -24.82 0.08 8.17
CA THR A 8 -24.53 -0.55 9.45
C THR A 8 -25.74 -0.41 10.37
N VAL A 9 -26.10 -1.53 11.00
CA VAL A 9 -27.23 -1.60 11.93
C VAL A 9 -26.75 -1.37 13.36
N ASP A 10 -27.71 -1.27 14.29
CA ASP A 10 -27.46 -1.20 15.73
C ASP A 10 -26.89 -2.52 16.26
N LYS A 11 -25.61 -2.77 15.96
CA LYS A 11 -24.86 -3.97 16.33
C LYS A 11 -23.36 -3.74 16.15
N LEU A 12 -22.57 -4.17 17.13
CA LEU A 12 -21.12 -4.27 17.02
C LEU A 12 -20.70 -5.48 16.17
N GLU A 13 -20.90 -5.37 14.86
CA GLU A 13 -20.45 -6.36 13.88
C GLU A 13 -19.76 -5.63 12.72
N TYR A 14 -18.47 -5.87 12.56
CA TYR A 14 -17.66 -5.21 11.55
C TYR A 14 -17.95 -5.78 10.16
N VAL A 15 -18.17 -4.88 9.19
CA VAL A 15 -18.11 -5.18 7.77
C VAL A 15 -16.70 -4.84 7.29
N TRP A 16 -15.99 -5.84 6.78
CA TRP A 16 -14.57 -5.73 6.43
C TRP A 16 -14.38 -5.49 4.93
N PHE A 17 -13.37 -4.68 4.60
CA PHE A 17 -12.89 -4.46 3.25
C PHE A 17 -11.37 -4.23 3.24
N PRO A 18 -10.67 -4.48 2.12
CA PRO A 18 -9.25 -4.18 1.99
C PRO A 18 -8.97 -2.70 2.28
N SER A 19 -7.91 -2.43 3.04
CA SER A 19 -7.49 -1.06 3.31
C SER A 19 -6.93 -0.39 2.06
N GLY A 20 -6.95 0.95 2.03
CA GLY A 20 -6.05 1.69 1.14
C GLY A 20 -4.60 1.56 1.60
N VAL A 21 -3.63 2.00 0.79
CA VAL A 21 -2.22 1.70 1.07
C VAL A 21 -1.68 2.43 2.31
N ASN A 22 -2.09 3.69 2.55
CA ASN A 22 -1.66 4.52 3.69
C ASN A 22 -2.84 5.21 4.40
N GLY A 23 -4.05 4.68 4.22
CA GLY A 23 -5.23 5.28 4.81
C GLY A 23 -6.53 4.81 4.20
N VAL A 24 -7.60 5.32 4.78
CA VAL A 24 -8.98 5.20 4.29
C VAL A 24 -9.62 6.58 4.33
N VAL A 25 -10.33 6.93 3.25
CA VAL A 25 -11.17 8.13 3.17
C VAL A 25 -12.61 7.66 3.10
N PHE A 26 -13.47 8.26 3.90
CA PHE A 26 -14.86 7.86 3.96
C PHE A 26 -15.75 9.04 4.36
N ARG A 27 -17.03 8.93 4.02
CA ARG A 27 -18.09 9.76 4.60
C ARG A 27 -19.05 8.87 5.36
N VAL A 28 -19.53 9.36 6.50
CA VAL A 28 -20.51 8.66 7.32
C VAL A 28 -21.63 9.61 7.71
N LYS A 29 -22.86 9.11 7.65
CA LYS A 29 -24.04 9.76 8.22
C LYS A 29 -24.53 8.88 9.37
N ALA A 30 -24.25 9.32 10.59
CA ALA A 30 -24.57 8.63 11.84
C ALA A 30 -24.70 9.64 12.98
N GLY A 31 -25.61 9.41 13.93
CA GLY A 31 -25.80 10.32 15.07
C GLY A 31 -24.66 10.29 16.09
N HIS A 32 -23.98 9.15 16.23
CA HIS A 32 -22.86 8.91 17.15
C HIS A 32 -22.22 7.54 16.86
N ASP A 33 -21.09 7.25 17.52
CA ASP A 33 -20.42 5.95 17.60
C ASP A 33 -20.07 5.30 16.25
N ALA A 34 -19.42 6.05 15.35
CA ALA A 34 -18.81 5.48 14.14
C ALA A 34 -17.49 4.77 14.50
N HIS A 35 -17.40 3.46 14.24
CA HIS A 35 -16.24 2.64 14.61
C HIS A 35 -15.51 2.13 13.38
N LEU A 36 -14.18 2.24 13.39
CA LEU A 36 -13.30 1.71 12.36
C LEU A 36 -12.22 0.83 13.01
N ALA A 37 -12.16 -0.44 12.62
CA ALA A 37 -11.09 -1.37 13.01
C ALA A 37 -9.99 -1.39 11.93
N LEU A 38 -8.72 -1.37 12.35
CA LEU A 38 -7.53 -1.45 11.51
C LEU A 38 -6.79 -2.74 11.87
N ALA A 39 -6.71 -3.70 10.94
CA ALA A 39 -6.21 -5.04 11.24
C ALA A 39 -5.37 -5.67 10.10
N PRO A 40 -4.52 -6.68 10.42
CA PRO A 40 -3.80 -7.47 9.41
C PRO A 40 -4.69 -8.41 8.59
N THR A 41 -5.85 -8.83 9.13
CA THR A 41 -6.78 -9.80 8.55
C THR A 41 -8.18 -9.21 8.36
N ASP A 42 -9.00 -9.84 7.54
CA ASP A 42 -10.41 -9.48 7.25
C ASP A 42 -11.39 -9.86 8.37
N SER A 43 -10.89 -9.92 9.60
CA SER A 43 -11.62 -10.33 10.80
C SER A 43 -10.94 -9.78 12.04
N GLU A 44 -11.68 -9.72 13.14
CA GLU A 44 -11.16 -9.28 14.44
C GLU A 44 -9.93 -10.12 14.82
N SER A 45 -8.80 -9.46 15.06
CA SER A 45 -7.51 -10.09 15.34
C SER A 45 -6.70 -9.27 16.35
N ASP A 46 -5.64 -9.89 16.89
CA ASP A 46 -4.61 -9.21 17.66
C ASP A 46 -3.28 -9.34 16.89
N PRO A 47 -2.56 -8.24 16.63
CA PRO A 47 -2.86 -6.86 17.02
C PRO A 47 -3.93 -6.19 16.14
N MET A 48 -4.71 -5.28 16.72
CA MET A 48 -5.68 -4.44 16.02
C MET A 48 -5.85 -3.08 16.74
N LEU A 49 -6.13 -2.04 15.97
CA LEU A 49 -6.55 -0.74 16.49
C LEU A 49 -8.01 -0.45 16.13
N GLU A 50 -8.75 0.11 17.06
CA GLU A 50 -10.12 0.58 16.85
C GLU A 50 -10.14 2.10 17.01
N VAL A 51 -10.59 2.80 15.98
CA VAL A 51 -10.82 4.25 15.96
C VAL A 51 -12.32 4.49 16.13
N PHE A 52 -12.68 5.22 17.17
CA PHE A 52 -14.05 5.61 17.48
C PHE A 52 -14.17 7.10 17.18
N ILE A 53 -15.07 7.47 16.28
CA ILE A 53 -15.38 8.87 15.97
C ILE A 53 -16.77 9.18 16.53
N GLY A 54 -16.89 10.28 17.26
CA GLY A 54 -18.18 10.70 17.84
C GLY A 54 -18.76 9.69 18.84
N GLY A 55 -17.90 9.03 19.61
CA GLY A 55 -18.32 8.16 20.70
C GLY A 55 -18.94 8.91 21.88
N TRP A 56 -19.54 8.15 22.81
CA TRP A 56 -20.21 8.68 24.01
C TRP A 56 -21.24 9.76 23.66
N LYS A 57 -22.20 9.42 22.80
CA LYS A 57 -23.22 10.34 22.29
C LYS A 57 -22.59 11.54 21.57
N ASN A 58 -21.63 11.29 20.68
CA ASN A 58 -21.00 12.30 19.84
C ASN A 58 -20.22 13.37 20.61
N THR A 59 -19.57 13.00 21.72
CA THR A 59 -18.82 13.94 22.56
C THR A 59 -17.30 13.81 22.42
N LYS A 60 -16.79 12.62 22.08
CA LYS A 60 -15.35 12.37 22.00
C LYS A 60 -14.98 11.31 20.96
N SER A 61 -13.71 11.29 20.59
CA SER A 61 -13.12 10.29 19.71
C SER A 61 -11.95 9.62 20.42
N VAL A 62 -11.78 8.31 20.24
CA VAL A 62 -10.75 7.52 20.92
C VAL A 62 -10.08 6.54 19.98
N ILE A 63 -8.87 6.11 20.35
CA ILE A 63 -8.22 4.95 19.75
C ILE A 63 -8.08 3.89 20.85
N ARG A 64 -8.51 2.66 20.56
CA ARG A 64 -8.40 1.50 21.45
C ARG A 64 -7.54 0.43 20.80
N LYS A 65 -6.80 -0.33 21.60
CA LYS A 65 -6.00 -1.46 21.13
C LYS A 65 -6.62 -2.77 21.56
N ASN A 66 -6.69 -3.73 20.63
CA ASN A 66 -7.13 -5.11 20.85
C ASN A 66 -8.46 -5.22 21.62
N ARG A 67 -9.37 -4.25 21.44
CA ARG A 67 -10.66 -4.20 22.15
C ARG A 67 -10.55 -4.18 23.68
N THR A 68 -9.39 -3.79 24.19
CA THR A 68 -9.08 -3.76 25.64
C THR A 68 -9.04 -2.34 26.17
N LYS A 69 -9.47 -2.15 27.42
CA LYS A 69 -9.32 -0.88 28.15
C LYS A 69 -8.00 -0.87 28.93
N PRO A 70 -7.39 0.31 29.18
CA PRO A 70 -7.86 1.66 28.80
C PRO A 70 -7.70 1.96 27.31
N ASP A 71 -8.41 2.98 26.82
CA ASP A 71 -8.17 3.52 25.48
C ASP A 71 -6.75 4.13 25.44
N VAL A 72 -6.06 3.98 24.31
CA VAL A 72 -4.66 4.44 24.15
C VAL A 72 -4.56 5.91 23.73
N TYR A 73 -5.66 6.47 23.22
CA TYR A 73 -5.77 7.88 22.87
C TYR A 73 -7.21 8.36 23.06
N GLU A 74 -7.40 9.62 23.48
CA GLU A 74 -8.71 10.24 23.65
C GLU A 74 -8.65 11.75 23.36
N VAL A 75 -9.67 12.27 22.67
CA VAL A 75 -9.83 13.71 22.41
C VAL A 75 -11.32 14.09 22.40
N ASN A 76 -11.64 15.27 22.92
CA ASN A 76 -13.00 15.82 22.84
C ASN A 76 -13.33 16.26 21.40
N THR A 77 -14.43 15.76 20.87
CA THR A 77 -14.90 16.04 19.51
C THR A 77 -16.42 16.17 19.54
N PRO A 78 -16.97 17.17 20.25
CA PRO A 78 -18.41 17.35 20.34
C PRO A 78 -19.00 17.61 18.96
N ASP A 79 -20.14 16.98 18.71
CA ASP A 79 -20.94 17.16 17.49
C ASP A 79 -20.15 16.88 16.20
N ILE A 80 -19.16 15.97 16.23
CA ILE A 80 -18.31 15.68 15.07
C ILE A 80 -19.06 14.89 13.99
N LEU A 81 -19.93 13.96 14.40
CA LEU A 81 -20.85 13.23 13.52
C LEU A 81 -22.21 13.94 13.37
N ASN A 82 -23.01 13.53 12.39
CA ASN A 82 -24.36 14.02 12.16
C ASN A 82 -25.25 12.90 11.57
N GLY A 83 -26.45 12.73 12.11
CA GLY A 83 -27.42 11.71 11.67
C GLY A 83 -28.20 12.07 10.41
N ASP A 84 -28.23 13.35 10.02
CA ASP A 84 -29.02 13.86 8.90
C ASP A 84 -28.20 14.10 7.63
N GLU A 85 -26.88 14.25 7.75
CA GLU A 85 -25.97 14.55 6.64
C GLU A 85 -24.70 13.70 6.67
N PHE A 86 -24.12 13.44 5.50
CA PHE A 86 -22.81 12.81 5.42
C PHE A 86 -21.72 13.79 5.86
N ARG A 87 -20.82 13.31 6.72
CA ARG A 87 -19.59 14.00 7.09
C ARG A 87 -18.38 13.18 6.71
N GLY A 88 -17.42 13.82 6.07
CA GLY A 88 -16.21 13.19 5.55
C GLY A 88 -15.05 13.19 6.54
N PHE A 89 -14.30 12.11 6.54
CA PHE A 89 -13.15 11.85 7.39
C PHE A 89 -12.07 11.10 6.63
N TRP A 90 -10.86 11.16 7.16
CA TRP A 90 -9.75 10.33 6.73
C TRP A 90 -9.04 9.74 7.95
N ILE A 91 -8.60 8.49 7.83
CA ILE A 91 -7.61 7.87 8.72
C ILE A 91 -6.39 7.58 7.86
N ARG A 92 -5.21 7.96 8.33
CA ARG A 92 -3.93 7.71 7.64
C ARG A 92 -2.95 7.03 8.58
N TRP A 93 -2.09 6.20 8.01
CA TRP A 93 -0.97 5.61 8.70
C TRP A 93 0.31 5.86 7.91
N ASP A 94 1.34 6.32 8.63
CA ASP A 94 2.68 6.56 8.11
C ASP A 94 3.68 6.03 9.14
N GLY A 95 4.48 5.03 8.74
CA GLY A 95 5.28 4.25 9.66
C GLY A 95 4.43 3.66 10.79
N ASN A 96 4.70 4.09 12.02
CA ASN A 96 3.96 3.67 13.21
C ASN A 96 2.91 4.71 13.68
N VAL A 97 2.71 5.81 12.95
CA VAL A 97 1.81 6.90 13.38
C VAL A 97 0.46 6.79 12.70
N ILE A 98 -0.60 6.72 13.50
CA ILE A 98 -2.01 6.77 13.06
C ILE A 98 -2.54 8.18 13.25
N THR A 99 -3.06 8.78 12.18
CA THR A 99 -3.68 10.11 12.21
C THR A 99 -5.12 10.05 11.70
N VAL A 100 -5.99 10.88 12.29
CA VAL A 100 -7.40 10.98 11.91
C VAL A 100 -7.78 12.44 11.73
N GLY A 101 -8.41 12.76 10.62
CA GLY A 101 -8.82 14.13 10.27
C GLY A 101 -10.15 14.18 9.55
N LYS A 102 -10.57 15.41 9.24
CA LYS A 102 -11.84 15.69 8.54
C LYS A 102 -11.60 15.95 7.07
N GLU A 103 -12.58 15.64 6.25
CA GLU A 103 -12.58 16.01 4.84
C GLU A 103 -12.42 17.54 4.68
N GLY A 104 -11.56 17.96 3.75
CA GLY A 104 -11.24 19.37 3.51
C GLY A 104 -10.25 19.98 4.51
N GLU A 105 -9.93 19.28 5.60
CA GLU A 105 -8.95 19.71 6.60
C GLU A 105 -7.65 18.89 6.47
N GLY A 106 -6.52 19.59 6.32
CA GLY A 106 -5.20 18.94 6.25
C GLY A 106 -4.63 18.53 7.61
N ALA A 107 -5.05 19.19 8.69
CA ALA A 107 -4.58 18.90 10.04
C ALA A 107 -5.41 17.76 10.67
N PRO A 108 -4.78 16.76 11.31
CA PRO A 108 -5.51 15.75 12.05
C PRO A 108 -6.08 16.29 13.37
N PHE A 109 -7.22 15.76 13.79
CA PHE A 109 -7.74 15.96 15.15
C PHE A 109 -7.32 14.83 16.12
N MET A 110 -6.80 13.70 15.61
CA MET A 110 -6.11 12.66 16.41
C MET A 110 -4.77 12.29 15.76
N SER A 111 -3.73 12.12 16.58
CA SER A 111 -2.42 11.64 16.15
C SER A 111 -1.86 10.73 17.25
N TYR A 112 -1.64 9.47 16.92
CA TYR A 112 -1.19 8.45 17.87
C TYR A 112 -0.01 7.66 17.29
N GLU A 113 1.10 7.65 18.01
CA GLU A 113 2.24 6.80 17.69
C GLU A 113 2.01 5.40 18.29
N ASN A 114 1.82 4.41 17.43
CA ASN A 114 1.57 3.04 17.80
C ASN A 114 2.90 2.32 18.12
N PRO A 115 3.15 1.89 19.36
CA PRO A 115 4.40 1.22 19.71
C PRO A 115 4.53 -0.18 19.07
N ASP A 116 3.41 -0.81 18.72
CA ASP A 116 3.37 -2.15 18.15
C ASP A 116 3.06 -2.03 16.65
N ASN A 117 4.08 -1.86 15.83
CA ASN A 117 3.89 -1.78 14.38
C ASN A 117 3.37 -3.11 13.83
N PHE A 118 2.28 -3.06 13.07
CA PHE A 118 1.72 -4.21 12.37
C PHE A 118 1.11 -3.76 11.04
N PRO A 119 1.08 -4.64 10.03
CA PRO A 119 0.50 -4.30 8.73
C PRO A 119 -1.02 -4.08 8.87
N ILE A 120 -1.51 -2.95 8.34
CA ILE A 120 -2.94 -2.65 8.22
C ILE A 120 -3.34 -3.01 6.80
N ASN A 121 -3.95 -4.19 6.63
CA ASN A 121 -4.38 -4.71 5.33
C ASN A 121 -5.90 -4.60 5.14
N PHE A 122 -6.65 -4.50 6.23
CA PHE A 122 -8.11 -4.46 6.23
C PHE A 122 -8.64 -3.38 7.16
N VAL A 123 -9.74 -2.78 6.74
CA VAL A 123 -10.55 -1.89 7.55
C VAL A 123 -11.91 -2.52 7.79
N GLY A 124 -12.33 -2.60 9.05
CA GLY A 124 -13.68 -2.99 9.44
C GLY A 124 -14.48 -1.76 9.83
N ILE A 125 -15.71 -1.62 9.35
CA ILE A 125 -16.62 -0.55 9.80
C ILE A 125 -17.83 -1.12 10.54
N CYS A 126 -18.27 -0.42 11.59
CA CYS A 126 -19.56 -0.63 12.21
C CYS A 126 -20.03 0.65 12.93
N THR A 127 -21.26 0.63 13.41
CA THR A 127 -21.73 1.59 14.41
C THR A 127 -21.88 0.92 15.77
N GLY A 128 -21.63 1.67 16.84
CA GLY A 128 -21.82 1.19 18.21
C GLY A 128 -23.29 0.94 18.56
N TRP A 129 -23.52 0.30 19.71
CA TRP A 129 -24.87 0.07 20.24
C TRP A 129 -25.66 1.38 20.39
N GLY A 130 -26.89 1.40 19.90
CA GLY A 130 -27.78 2.55 19.84
C GLY A 130 -27.59 3.45 18.62
N ALA A 131 -26.70 3.09 17.67
CA ALA A 131 -26.46 3.85 16.45
C ALA A 131 -26.62 3.00 15.19
N THR A 132 -27.07 3.64 14.11
CA THR A 132 -27.01 3.13 12.74
C THR A 132 -26.20 4.11 11.90
N GLY A 133 -25.61 3.62 10.81
CA GLY A 133 -24.81 4.48 9.94
C GLY A 133 -24.93 4.10 8.48
N SER A 134 -25.05 5.11 7.63
CA SER A 134 -24.85 5.01 6.19
C SER A 134 -23.44 5.49 5.86
N TRP A 135 -22.70 4.72 5.08
CA TRP A 135 -21.28 4.93 4.82
C TRP A 135 -21.04 5.02 3.32
N ILE A 136 -20.24 6.00 2.93
CA ILE A 136 -19.62 6.07 1.61
C ILE A 136 -18.14 5.89 1.86
N ILE A 137 -17.66 4.67 1.65
CA ILE A 137 -16.22 4.42 1.63
C ILE A 137 -15.78 4.87 0.25
N GLU A 138 -14.92 5.88 0.16
CA GLU A 138 -14.23 6.12 -1.10
C GLU A 138 -13.61 4.78 -1.45
N ALA A 139 -13.91 4.25 -2.65
CA ALA A 139 -13.26 3.03 -3.09
C ALA A 139 -11.76 3.19 -2.81
N PRO A 140 -11.01 2.10 -2.56
CA PRO A 140 -9.55 2.15 -2.66
C PRO A 140 -9.21 2.64 -4.08
N ASN A 141 -9.29 3.95 -4.25
CA ASN A 141 -9.12 4.70 -5.46
C ASN A 141 -7.64 4.95 -5.42
N GLU A 142 -6.98 4.33 -6.38
CA GLU A 142 -5.64 4.56 -6.87
C GLU A 142 -4.61 4.98 -5.81
N PRO A 143 -3.53 4.21 -5.61
CA PRO A 143 -2.48 4.55 -4.68
C PRO A 143 -2.24 6.05 -4.60
N VAL A 144 -2.53 6.57 -3.41
CA VAL A 144 -2.20 7.93 -2.98
C VAL A 144 -0.81 8.24 -3.53
N SER A 145 -0.56 9.39 -4.14
CA SER A 145 0.78 9.77 -4.60
C SER A 145 1.83 9.39 -3.53
N GLY A 146 2.72 8.42 -3.82
CA GLY A 146 3.64 7.75 -2.86
C GLY A 146 3.27 6.32 -2.42
N SER A 147 2.17 5.78 -2.97
CA SER A 147 1.57 4.45 -2.80
C SER A 147 2.01 3.33 -3.76
N ALA A 148 2.61 2.21 -3.36
CA ALA A 148 2.91 1.11 -4.30
C ALA A 148 2.57 -0.27 -3.70
N VAL A 149 1.79 -1.10 -4.41
CA VAL A 149 1.37 -2.45 -3.97
C VAL A 149 1.77 -3.51 -4.99
N TRP A 150 2.14 -4.70 -4.53
CA TRP A 150 2.44 -5.84 -5.40
C TRP A 150 1.17 -6.66 -5.64
N VAL A 151 0.80 -6.83 -6.91
CA VAL A 151 -0.40 -7.55 -7.34
C VAL A 151 0.02 -8.83 -8.08
N PRO A 152 -0.41 -10.02 -7.63
CA PRO A 152 -0.14 -11.27 -8.33
C PRO A 152 -0.73 -11.28 -9.75
N VAL A 153 0.06 -11.74 -10.71
CA VAL A 153 -0.31 -11.90 -12.11
C VAL A 153 0.08 -13.30 -12.58
N SER A 154 -0.80 -13.90 -13.37
CA SER A 154 -0.54 -15.13 -14.11
C SER A 154 -0.68 -14.86 -15.59
N GLY A 155 0.37 -15.08 -16.37
CA GLY A 155 0.34 -14.86 -17.82
C GLY A 155 0.21 -13.39 -18.22
N THR A 156 -0.84 -13.04 -18.96
CA THR A 156 -0.96 -11.75 -19.68
C THR A 156 -1.91 -10.73 -19.04
N GLU A 157 -2.54 -11.06 -17.91
CA GLU A 157 -3.54 -10.21 -17.24
C GLU A 157 -2.90 -9.17 -16.32
N ILE A 158 -2.19 -8.20 -16.90
CA ILE A 158 -1.62 -7.07 -16.14
C ILE A 158 -2.72 -6.01 -15.87
N PRO A 159 -2.93 -5.57 -14.61
CA PRO A 159 -3.85 -4.49 -14.23
C PRO A 159 -3.57 -3.17 -14.96
N ASP A 160 -4.62 -2.40 -15.26
CA ASP A 160 -4.52 -1.15 -16.04
C ASP A 160 -3.65 -0.06 -15.38
N ASN A 161 -3.50 -0.11 -14.06
CA ASN A 161 -2.71 0.82 -13.25
C ASN A 161 -1.35 0.26 -12.79
N ALA A 162 -0.88 -0.83 -13.40
CA ALA A 162 0.47 -1.32 -13.19
C ALA A 162 1.51 -0.25 -13.57
N PHE A 163 2.53 -0.11 -12.74
CA PHE A 163 3.56 0.91 -12.86
C PHE A 163 4.47 0.61 -14.06
N LYS A 164 4.46 1.52 -15.03
CA LYS A 164 5.28 1.44 -16.25
C LYS A 164 6.69 1.90 -15.91
N GLY A 165 7.65 0.97 -15.90
CA GLY A 165 9.04 1.27 -15.55
C GLY A 165 9.93 1.52 -16.78
N GLY A 166 9.52 1.05 -17.95
CA GLY A 166 10.33 1.11 -19.16
C GLY A 166 9.53 0.85 -20.43
N GLU A 167 10.21 0.94 -21.58
CA GLU A 167 9.65 0.67 -22.90
C GLU A 167 10.76 0.17 -23.84
N ASP A 168 10.44 -0.83 -24.65
CA ASP A 168 11.28 -1.33 -25.73
C ASP A 168 10.48 -1.37 -27.04
N ASN A 169 10.84 -0.53 -28.02
CA ASN A 169 10.21 -0.50 -29.34
C ASN A 169 8.66 -0.44 -29.33
N GLY A 170 8.07 0.34 -28.42
CA GLY A 170 6.62 0.47 -28.25
C GLY A 170 5.98 -0.59 -27.35
N GLU A 171 6.77 -1.54 -26.86
CA GLU A 171 6.34 -2.53 -25.88
C GLU A 171 6.63 -2.03 -24.45
N VAL A 172 5.55 -1.78 -23.71
CA VAL A 172 5.63 -1.30 -22.33
C VAL A 172 6.16 -2.40 -21.41
N GLN A 173 7.15 -2.05 -20.60
CA GLN A 173 7.68 -2.88 -19.52
C GLN A 173 7.15 -2.38 -18.18
N TYR A 174 6.51 -3.28 -17.43
CA TYR A 174 5.98 -3.00 -16.10
C TYR A 174 6.99 -3.44 -15.05
N VAL A 175 7.02 -2.74 -13.92
CA VAL A 175 7.82 -3.18 -12.77
C VAL A 175 7.19 -4.44 -12.22
N GLY A 176 7.93 -5.55 -12.29
CA GLY A 176 7.52 -6.84 -11.76
C GLY A 176 8.53 -7.39 -10.78
N ARG A 177 8.13 -8.45 -10.08
CA ARG A 177 9.05 -9.30 -9.32
C ARG A 177 8.59 -10.75 -9.39
N ALA A 178 9.53 -11.68 -9.27
CA ALA A 178 9.22 -13.10 -9.29
C ALA A 178 10.22 -13.91 -8.46
N HIS A 179 9.80 -15.08 -7.99
CA HIS A 179 10.67 -16.01 -7.29
C HIS A 179 11.59 -16.77 -8.24
N HIS A 180 12.86 -16.90 -7.87
CA HIS A 180 13.83 -17.73 -8.59
C HIS A 180 15.00 -18.13 -7.67
N GLU A 181 15.34 -19.43 -7.63
CA GLU A 181 16.46 -19.98 -6.85
C GLU A 181 16.50 -19.52 -5.37
N GLY A 182 15.33 -19.39 -4.74
CA GLY A 182 15.22 -18.98 -3.33
C GLY A 182 15.17 -17.46 -3.10
N ALA A 183 15.43 -16.65 -4.13
CA ALA A 183 15.31 -15.20 -4.08
C ALA A 183 13.94 -14.72 -4.61
N LEU A 184 13.55 -13.53 -4.18
CA LEU A 184 12.46 -12.74 -4.78
C LEU A 184 13.11 -11.58 -5.55
N ILE A 185 12.99 -11.58 -6.88
CA ILE A 185 13.84 -10.74 -7.72
C ILE A 185 13.00 -9.72 -8.51
N PRO A 186 13.29 -8.40 -8.41
CA PRO A 186 12.72 -7.39 -9.29
C PRO A 186 13.14 -7.55 -10.75
N GLY A 187 12.24 -7.24 -11.68
CA GLY A 187 12.48 -7.38 -13.11
C GLY A 187 11.44 -6.68 -13.98
N LYS A 188 11.43 -7.03 -15.27
CA LYS A 188 10.55 -6.44 -16.28
C LYS A 188 9.41 -7.41 -16.61
N ALA A 189 8.17 -7.01 -16.39
CA ALA A 189 6.99 -7.75 -16.83
C ALA A 189 6.52 -7.24 -18.20
N VAL A 190 6.32 -8.15 -19.15
CA VAL A 190 5.97 -7.83 -20.53
C VAL A 190 4.67 -8.51 -20.90
N LYS A 191 3.61 -7.71 -21.08
CA LYS A 191 2.22 -8.19 -21.22
C LYS A 191 2.03 -9.15 -22.39
N SER A 192 2.63 -8.84 -23.54
CA SER A 192 2.57 -9.63 -24.78
C SER A 192 3.28 -10.98 -24.67
N HIS A 193 4.35 -11.06 -23.88
CA HIS A 193 5.12 -12.28 -23.64
C HIS A 193 4.49 -13.14 -22.53
N GLY A 194 3.70 -12.53 -21.65
CA GLY A 194 3.03 -13.20 -20.55
C GLY A 194 3.97 -13.65 -19.43
N VAL A 195 5.14 -13.02 -19.31
CA VAL A 195 6.17 -13.36 -18.32
C VAL A 195 6.79 -12.11 -17.69
N CYS A 196 7.33 -12.28 -16.48
CA CYS A 196 8.30 -11.39 -15.87
C CYS A 196 9.71 -11.96 -16.06
N TYR A 197 10.60 -11.16 -16.63
CA TYR A 197 12.01 -11.51 -16.78
C TYR A 197 12.81 -10.99 -15.59
N VAL A 198 13.51 -11.88 -14.92
CA VAL A 198 14.40 -11.57 -13.79
C VAL A 198 15.85 -11.92 -14.14
N ALA A 199 16.80 -11.12 -13.66
CA ALA A 199 18.22 -11.33 -13.89
C ALA A 199 18.80 -12.12 -12.72
N TRP A 200 19.45 -13.26 -12.99
CA TRP A 200 20.09 -14.07 -11.94
C TRP A 200 21.15 -15.02 -12.51
N GLY A 201 22.26 -15.15 -11.80
CA GLY A 201 23.30 -16.15 -12.10
C GLY A 201 23.92 -16.02 -13.50
N GLY A 202 24.00 -14.81 -14.04
CA GLY A 202 24.50 -14.54 -15.39
C GLY A 202 23.45 -14.63 -16.51
N GLY A 203 22.20 -15.00 -16.21
CA GLY A 203 21.15 -15.24 -17.20
C GLY A 203 19.87 -14.40 -17.02
N GLU A 204 19.07 -14.36 -18.09
CA GLU A 204 17.70 -13.86 -18.10
C GLU A 204 16.71 -15.03 -17.95
N HIS A 205 15.78 -14.90 -17.00
CA HIS A 205 14.83 -15.97 -16.67
C HIS A 205 13.39 -15.45 -16.73
N GLY A 206 12.58 -15.98 -17.65
CA GLY A 206 11.15 -15.67 -17.73
C GLY A 206 10.32 -16.49 -16.75
N LYS A 207 9.41 -15.83 -16.02
CA LYS A 207 8.47 -16.42 -15.05
C LYS A 207 7.04 -16.09 -15.43
N ASP A 208 6.19 -17.09 -15.54
CA ASP A 208 4.77 -16.97 -15.88
C ASP A 208 3.86 -16.65 -14.67
N SER A 209 4.35 -16.96 -13.47
CA SER A 209 3.80 -16.49 -12.19
C SER A 209 4.72 -15.42 -11.59
N TYR A 210 4.17 -14.23 -11.41
CA TYR A 210 4.91 -13.06 -10.94
C TYR A 210 3.96 -12.07 -10.26
N GLU A 211 4.49 -11.02 -9.67
CA GLU A 211 3.72 -9.87 -9.18
C GLU A 211 4.11 -8.63 -9.98
N VAL A 212 3.17 -7.72 -10.19
CA VAL A 212 3.44 -6.39 -10.75
C VAL A 212 3.21 -5.32 -9.70
N LEU A 213 4.04 -4.28 -9.75
CA LEU A 213 3.85 -3.11 -8.92
C LEU A 213 2.69 -2.30 -9.49
N VAL A 214 1.69 -2.03 -8.66
CA VAL A 214 0.58 -1.13 -8.96
C VAL A 214 0.77 0.11 -8.09
N GLY A 215 1.00 1.25 -8.75
CA GLY A 215 0.82 2.54 -8.11
C GLY A 215 1.68 3.68 -8.58
N ASN A 216 1.98 4.61 -7.67
CA ASN A 216 2.73 5.82 -7.96
C ASN A 216 4.09 5.75 -7.26
N ALA A 217 5.15 5.91 -8.05
CA ALA A 217 6.53 5.93 -7.57
C ALA A 217 7.35 6.88 -8.46
N ASN A 218 8.51 7.31 -7.95
CA ASN A 218 9.43 8.22 -8.63
C ASN A 218 10.75 7.53 -8.89
N TRP A 219 11.37 7.85 -10.03
CA TRP A 219 12.73 7.42 -10.34
C TRP A 219 13.74 8.46 -9.90
N VAL A 220 14.78 8.03 -9.19
CA VAL A 220 15.89 8.88 -8.74
C VAL A 220 17.19 8.36 -9.33
N GLN A 221 17.90 9.21 -10.06
CA GLN A 221 19.23 8.90 -10.57
C GLN A 221 20.21 8.66 -9.42
N THR A 222 20.95 7.55 -9.47
CA THR A 222 22.01 7.23 -8.52
C THR A 222 23.11 6.39 -9.17
N SER A 223 24.08 5.95 -8.37
CA SER A 223 25.16 5.08 -8.80
C SER A 223 25.73 4.25 -7.66
N GLY A 224 26.38 3.13 -7.97
CA GLY A 224 27.08 2.32 -7.00
C GLY A 224 26.15 1.71 -5.95
N ASP A 225 26.51 1.89 -4.69
CA ASP A 225 25.79 1.47 -3.49
C ASP A 225 24.95 2.61 -2.86
N SER A 226 24.85 3.77 -3.53
CA SER A 226 24.15 4.94 -3.01
C SER A 226 22.63 4.80 -3.12
N ILE A 227 22.02 4.06 -2.19
CA ILE A 227 20.57 3.85 -2.13
C ILE A 227 19.87 5.00 -1.37
N PRO A 228 18.95 5.75 -2.00
CA PRO A 228 18.17 6.78 -1.32
C PRO A 228 17.38 6.20 -0.13
N PRO A 229 17.22 6.95 0.98
CA PRO A 229 16.48 6.48 2.16
C PRO A 229 15.02 6.05 1.89
N ASN A 230 14.39 6.59 0.84
CA ASN A 230 13.03 6.29 0.42
C ASN A 230 12.94 5.35 -0.79
N ALA A 231 14.02 4.62 -1.10
CA ALA A 231 14.01 3.58 -2.12
C ALA A 231 13.06 2.45 -1.71
N LEU A 232 12.22 2.02 -2.65
CA LEU A 232 11.25 0.96 -2.43
C LEU A 232 11.96 -0.41 -2.50
N PRO A 233 11.95 -1.23 -1.43
CA PRO A 233 12.42 -2.61 -1.52
C PRO A 233 11.52 -3.41 -2.46
N GLY A 234 12.11 -4.03 -3.48
CA GLY A 234 11.40 -4.79 -4.50
C GLY A 234 11.49 -6.29 -4.34
N GLY A 235 12.42 -6.77 -3.53
CA GLY A 235 12.69 -8.19 -3.36
C GLY A 235 13.77 -8.46 -2.33
N GLU A 236 14.25 -9.69 -2.31
CA GLU A 236 15.22 -10.20 -1.34
C GLU A 236 16.10 -11.26 -2.03
N SER A 237 17.41 -11.22 -1.77
CA SER A 237 18.36 -12.22 -2.27
C SER A 237 18.16 -13.58 -1.56
N GLU A 238 18.85 -14.61 -2.05
CA GLU A 238 18.89 -15.93 -1.41
C GLU A 238 19.43 -15.91 0.03
N ASP A 239 20.25 -14.91 0.37
CA ASP A 239 20.86 -14.74 1.70
C ASP A 239 20.09 -13.75 2.58
N GLY A 240 18.95 -13.23 2.12
CA GLY A 240 18.12 -12.29 2.89
C GLY A 240 18.48 -10.81 2.69
N GLU A 241 19.35 -10.47 1.73
CA GLU A 241 19.68 -9.06 1.45
C GLU A 241 18.53 -8.38 0.69
N PRO A 242 18.06 -7.20 1.13
CA PRO A 242 17.06 -6.44 0.39
C PRO A 242 17.55 -6.06 -1.02
N LEU A 243 16.73 -6.36 -2.03
CA LEU A 243 16.93 -5.92 -3.41
C LEU A 243 15.98 -4.77 -3.72
N PHE A 244 16.47 -3.76 -4.44
CA PHE A 244 15.67 -2.60 -4.84
C PHE A 244 15.33 -2.66 -6.34
N ILE A 245 14.32 -1.90 -6.76
CA ILE A 245 13.95 -1.81 -8.18
C ILE A 245 14.84 -0.76 -8.86
N GLY A 246 15.60 -1.19 -9.86
CA GLY A 246 16.41 -0.32 -10.70
C GLY A 246 15.86 -0.24 -12.12
N ARG A 247 16.23 0.82 -12.85
CA ARG A 247 16.13 0.84 -14.30
C ARG A 247 17.36 1.47 -14.94
N VAL A 248 17.64 1.06 -16.17
CA VAL A 248 18.83 1.46 -16.94
C VAL A 248 18.43 1.73 -18.38
N ALA A 249 19.01 2.78 -18.97
CA ALA A 249 18.99 2.99 -20.41
C ALA A 249 20.07 2.10 -21.08
N HIS A 250 19.66 1.12 -21.87
CA HIS A 250 20.56 0.19 -22.56
C HIS A 250 20.08 -0.05 -23.99
N GLU A 251 20.97 0.05 -24.98
CA GLU A 251 20.66 -0.18 -26.41
C GLU A 251 19.41 0.56 -26.95
N GLY A 252 19.12 1.76 -26.40
CA GLY A 252 17.98 2.57 -26.82
C GLY A 252 16.65 2.21 -26.15
N THR A 253 16.62 1.20 -25.28
CA THR A 253 15.48 0.91 -24.39
C THR A 253 15.74 1.43 -22.98
N MET A 254 14.67 1.76 -22.25
CA MET A 254 14.69 1.89 -20.80
C MET A 254 14.14 0.60 -20.21
N THR A 255 14.93 -0.11 -19.40
CA THR A 255 14.55 -1.43 -18.89
C THR A 255 14.83 -1.62 -17.41
N ILE A 256 14.03 -2.47 -16.77
CA ILE A 256 13.93 -2.64 -15.32
C ILE A 256 14.78 -3.84 -14.87
N GLY A 257 15.38 -3.73 -13.70
CA GLY A 257 16.21 -4.77 -13.11
C GLY A 257 16.23 -4.73 -11.58
N LYS A 258 17.14 -5.51 -10.99
CA LYS A 258 17.38 -5.54 -9.54
C LYS A 258 18.60 -4.69 -9.20
N VAL A 259 18.50 -3.83 -8.20
CA VAL A 259 19.65 -3.19 -7.56
C VAL A 259 20.09 -4.07 -6.40
N HIS A 260 21.37 -4.41 -6.38
CA HIS A 260 21.98 -5.22 -5.32
C HIS A 260 22.99 -4.35 -4.55
N PRO A 261 22.61 -3.78 -3.40
CA PRO A 261 23.42 -2.78 -2.70
C PRO A 261 24.84 -3.25 -2.41
N SER A 262 25.03 -4.47 -1.89
CA SER A 262 26.36 -5.01 -1.57
C SER A 262 27.24 -5.27 -2.80
N HIS A 263 26.66 -5.39 -4.00
CA HIS A 263 27.41 -5.50 -5.25
C HIS A 263 27.68 -4.13 -5.89
N GLY A 264 26.99 -3.08 -5.44
CA GLY A 264 27.14 -1.71 -5.92
C GLY A 264 26.67 -1.52 -7.36
N CYS A 265 25.66 -2.28 -7.82
CA CYS A 265 25.15 -2.17 -9.18
C CYS A 265 23.67 -2.58 -9.34
N SER A 266 23.10 -2.17 -10.47
CA SER A 266 21.83 -2.68 -10.99
C SER A 266 22.09 -3.74 -12.05
N TYR A 267 21.42 -4.89 -11.94
CA TYR A 267 21.42 -5.94 -12.93
C TYR A 267 20.12 -5.95 -13.72
N ILE A 268 20.20 -5.92 -15.04
CA ILE A 268 19.05 -6.09 -15.94
C ILE A 268 19.11 -7.45 -16.62
N ALA A 269 17.94 -8.02 -16.90
CA ALA A 269 17.81 -9.18 -17.77
C ALA A 269 17.65 -8.66 -19.19
N TYR A 270 18.56 -8.98 -20.11
CA TYR A 270 18.51 -8.48 -21.49
C TYR A 270 19.27 -9.40 -22.45
N GLY A 271 18.65 -9.72 -23.59
CA GLY A 271 19.27 -10.55 -24.63
C GLY A 271 19.67 -11.95 -24.14
N GLY A 272 18.93 -12.54 -23.20
CA GLY A 272 19.27 -13.83 -22.58
C GLY A 272 20.32 -13.77 -21.47
N GLN A 273 20.86 -12.59 -21.13
CA GLN A 273 21.96 -12.42 -20.17
C GLN A 273 21.55 -11.54 -18.97
N GLU A 274 22.29 -11.67 -17.88
CA GLU A 274 22.31 -10.72 -16.77
C GLU A 274 23.45 -9.71 -17.00
N LEU A 275 23.10 -8.43 -17.13
CA LEU A 275 24.06 -7.36 -17.42
C LEU A 275 24.12 -6.38 -16.24
N ALA A 276 25.32 -6.01 -15.79
CA ALA A 276 25.56 -5.16 -14.62
C ALA A 276 25.85 -3.70 -14.99
N PHE A 277 25.25 -2.76 -14.25
CA PHE A 277 25.40 -1.31 -14.47
C PHE A 277 25.62 -0.58 -13.14
N THR A 278 26.66 0.25 -13.07
CA THR A 278 26.97 1.06 -11.89
C THR A 278 26.18 2.36 -11.84
N ASP A 279 25.68 2.85 -12.96
CA ASP A 279 24.86 4.05 -13.08
C ASP A 279 23.44 3.65 -13.47
N TYR A 280 22.46 4.04 -12.65
CA TYR A 280 21.08 3.59 -12.78
C TYR A 280 20.11 4.56 -12.12
N GLU A 281 18.82 4.41 -12.40
CA GLU A 281 17.77 5.04 -11.62
C GLU A 281 17.17 4.01 -10.66
N VAL A 282 16.90 4.41 -9.42
CA VAL A 282 16.24 3.57 -8.41
C VAL A 282 14.84 4.07 -8.14
N LEU A 283 13.91 3.15 -7.93
CA LEU A 283 12.52 3.46 -7.66
C LEU A 283 12.35 3.88 -6.19
N THR A 284 11.65 4.99 -5.98
CA THR A 284 11.41 5.61 -4.68
C THR A 284 9.95 5.96 -4.49
N ILE A 285 9.49 6.01 -3.24
CA ILE A 285 8.14 6.44 -2.86
C ILE A 285 8.17 7.69 -1.99
#